data_AF-A0A8J7WZI0-F1
#
_entry.id   AF-A0A8J7WZI0-F1
#
_cell.length_a   1.000
_cell.length_b   1.000
_cell.length_c   1.000
_cell.angle_alpha   90.00
_cell.angle_beta   90.00
_cell.angle_gamma   90.00
#
_symmetry.space_group_name_H-M   'P 1'
#
loop_
_entity.id
_entity.type
_entity.pdbx_description
1 polymer ?
#
loop_
_entity_poly.entity_id
_entity_poly.type
_entity_poly.pdbx_seq_one_letter_code
_entity_poly.pdbx_strand_id
1 'polypeptide(L)'
;MQSRSDPQAGSWVHTVHLEPPSVEDNTADVDRLLRALVRESDLPGLSCDLELMSRIPHILRDNAFSVRCTLFSDGRCTVLTAVGPGSPDQPSLGLAIDLGTTRYVLQIVDLVSGLLLGKRDRPNPQSRFGPDILTRIHHAAQENGLWELQNTLIQDINQALEDLCREKGVSTQAIHNIALAGI
;
A
#
# COMPACT_ATOMS: atom_id res chain seq x y z
N MET A 1 0.54 18.02 28.33
CA MET A 1 0.25 17.73 26.92
C MET A 1 1.16 16.58 26.51
N GLN A 2 0.69 15.35 26.75
CA GLN A 2 1.53 14.15 26.69
C GLN A 2 1.77 13.75 25.24
N SER A 3 3.04 13.70 24.85
CA SER A 3 3.52 13.05 23.64
C SER A 3 3.12 11.59 23.67
N ARG A 4 2.27 11.15 22.74
CA ARG A 4 2.17 9.74 22.39
C ARG A 4 3.42 9.38 21.59
N SER A 5 4.45 8.95 22.31
CA SER A 5 5.54 8.16 21.75
C SER A 5 5.10 6.70 21.65
N ASP A 6 5.49 6.11 20.53
CA ASP A 6 5.59 4.68 20.16
C ASP A 6 4.38 3.99 19.51
N PRO A 7 4.64 3.13 18.49
CA PRO A 7 5.59 2.02 18.62
C PRO A 7 6.79 2.07 17.67
N GLN A 8 7.89 1.48 18.15
CA GLN A 8 8.83 0.58 17.46
C GLN A 8 8.22 -0.21 16.27
N ALA A 9 7.79 0.45 15.20
CA ALA A 9 7.46 -0.20 13.94
C ALA A 9 8.76 -0.27 13.13
N GLY A 10 9.18 -1.48 12.77
CA GLY A 10 10.21 -1.66 11.75
C GLY A 10 9.89 -0.78 10.53
N SER A 11 10.93 -0.24 9.90
CA SER A 11 10.77 0.58 8.70
C SER A 11 9.85 -0.13 7.71
N TRP A 12 8.80 0.54 7.20
CA TRP A 12 7.95 -0.02 6.15
C TRP A 12 8.75 -0.41 4.89
N VAL A 13 9.96 0.15 4.74
CA VAL A 13 10.82 -0.04 3.58
C VAL A 13 12.21 -0.50 4.02
N HIS A 14 12.68 -1.60 3.43
CA HIS A 14 14.00 -2.16 3.65
C HIS A 14 14.78 -2.14 2.34
N THR A 15 16.05 -1.74 2.38
CA THR A 15 16.95 -1.83 1.21
C THR A 15 17.87 -3.02 1.45
N VAL A 16 17.86 -3.97 0.52
CA VAL A 16 18.66 -5.19 0.62
C VAL A 16 19.61 -5.32 -0.57
N HIS A 17 20.81 -5.80 -0.28
CA HIS A 17 21.81 -6.14 -1.27
C HIS A 17 22.06 -7.65 -1.21
N LEU A 18 21.80 -8.34 -2.31
CA LEU A 18 21.93 -9.79 -2.40
C LEU A 18 23.11 -10.16 -3.28
N GLU A 19 23.78 -11.25 -2.92
CA GLU A 19 24.73 -11.90 -3.82
C GLU A 19 23.96 -12.62 -4.94
N PRO A 20 24.36 -12.46 -6.22
CA PRO A 20 23.80 -13.22 -7.33
C PRO A 20 23.92 -14.74 -7.12
N PRO A 21 23.03 -15.55 -7.72
CA PRO A 21 23.14 -17.01 -7.62
C PRO A 21 24.45 -17.51 -8.24
N SER A 22 25.07 -18.49 -7.59
CA SER A 22 26.30 -19.15 -8.04
C SER A 22 26.15 -20.67 -8.01
N VAL A 23 27.19 -21.41 -8.40
CA VAL A 23 27.21 -22.87 -8.30
C VAL A 23 27.19 -23.32 -6.84
N GLU A 24 27.82 -22.55 -5.97
CA GLU A 24 27.93 -22.77 -4.52
C GLU A 24 26.64 -22.37 -3.78
N ASP A 25 25.85 -21.45 -4.33
CA ASP A 25 24.56 -21.03 -3.79
C ASP A 25 23.51 -20.86 -4.89
N ASN A 26 22.76 -21.94 -5.14
CA ASN A 26 21.66 -22.01 -6.10
C ASN A 26 20.28 -21.74 -5.47
N THR A 27 20.23 -21.08 -4.31
CA THR A 27 18.95 -20.70 -3.65
C THR A 27 18.08 -19.89 -4.62
N ALA A 28 16.78 -20.23 -4.68
CA ALA A 28 15.79 -19.54 -5.50
C ALA A 28 15.68 -18.05 -5.11
N ASP A 29 15.38 -17.19 -6.09
CA ASP A 29 15.43 -15.73 -5.92
C ASP A 29 14.48 -15.22 -4.82
N VAL A 30 13.27 -15.77 -4.74
CA VAL A 30 12.32 -15.40 -3.67
C VAL A 30 12.86 -15.83 -2.30
N ASP A 31 13.31 -17.08 -2.17
CA ASP A 31 13.88 -17.57 -0.91
C ASP A 31 15.12 -16.77 -0.49
N ARG A 32 15.97 -16.41 -1.45
CA ARG A 32 17.16 -15.57 -1.23
C ARG A 32 16.75 -14.21 -0.66
N LEU A 33 15.75 -13.56 -1.26
CA LEU A 33 15.23 -12.28 -0.81
C LEU A 33 14.61 -12.36 0.58
N LEU A 34 13.70 -13.31 0.81
CA LEU A 34 13.01 -13.47 2.10
C LEU A 34 14.01 -13.80 3.22
N ARG A 35 14.99 -14.67 2.96
CA ARG A 35 16.07 -14.96 3.93
C ARG A 35 16.89 -13.71 4.27
N ALA A 36 17.19 -12.85 3.29
CA ALA A 36 17.91 -11.61 3.55
C ALA A 36 17.11 -10.66 4.44
N LEU A 37 15.82 -10.47 4.14
CA LEU A 37 14.93 -9.62 4.95
C LEU A 37 14.81 -10.11 6.41
N VAL A 38 14.65 -11.42 6.63
CA VAL A 38 14.56 -12.01 7.98
C VAL A 38 15.88 -11.93 8.75
N ARG A 39 17.04 -11.92 8.07
CA ARG A 39 18.34 -11.74 8.76
C ARG A 39 18.52 -10.33 9.31
N GLU A 40 17.96 -9.33 8.63
CA GLU A 40 18.16 -7.92 8.95
C GLU A 40 17.08 -7.37 9.89
N SER A 41 15.95 -8.06 10.07
CA SER A 41 14.80 -7.58 10.85
C SER A 41 13.93 -8.71 11.38
N ASP A 42 13.27 -8.47 12.51
CA ASP A 42 12.27 -9.39 13.05
C ASP A 42 10.96 -9.26 12.26
N LEU A 43 10.77 -10.17 11.31
CA LEU A 43 9.62 -10.20 10.39
C LEU A 43 8.83 -11.49 10.60
N PRO A 44 8.01 -11.58 11.67
CA PRO A 44 7.30 -12.80 12.00
C PRO A 44 6.35 -13.18 10.86
N GLY A 45 6.37 -14.46 10.48
CA GLY A 45 5.48 -15.00 9.44
C GLY A 45 5.63 -14.33 8.07
N LEU A 46 6.82 -13.80 7.73
CA LEU A 46 7.05 -13.12 6.45
C LEU A 46 6.57 -13.97 5.26
N SER A 47 5.69 -13.37 4.47
CA SER A 47 5.08 -13.99 3.29
C SER A 47 5.13 -13.04 2.09
N CYS A 48 4.96 -13.60 0.90
CA CYS A 48 4.90 -12.88 -0.37
C CYS A 48 3.80 -13.54 -1.22
N ASP A 49 2.95 -12.74 -1.86
CA ASP A 49 1.94 -13.30 -2.77
C ASP A 49 2.57 -13.80 -4.08
N LEU A 50 1.84 -14.68 -4.78
CA LEU A 50 2.32 -15.36 -5.99
C LEU A 50 2.60 -14.39 -7.15
N GLU A 51 1.83 -13.30 -7.25
CA GLU A 51 2.01 -12.32 -8.31
C GLU A 51 3.37 -11.63 -8.15
N LEU A 52 3.69 -11.16 -6.95
CA LEU A 52 4.98 -10.56 -6.64
C LEU A 52 6.12 -11.58 -6.75
N MET A 53 5.92 -12.82 -6.28
CA MET A 53 6.90 -13.92 -6.44
C MET A 53 7.31 -14.12 -7.90
N SER A 54 6.35 -14.06 -8.83
CA SER A 54 6.64 -14.24 -10.25
C SER A 54 7.51 -13.12 -10.85
N ARG A 55 7.45 -11.92 -10.27
CA ARG A 55 8.16 -10.72 -10.73
C ARG A 55 9.54 -10.55 -10.10
N ILE A 56 9.73 -11.04 -8.87
CA ILE A 56 10.98 -10.91 -8.10
C ILE A 56 12.23 -11.30 -8.91
N PRO A 57 12.29 -12.47 -9.59
CA PRO A 57 13.49 -12.87 -10.33
C PRO A 57 13.97 -11.83 -11.36
N HIS A 58 13.03 -11.20 -12.07
CA HIS A 58 13.35 -10.18 -13.06
C HIS A 58 13.79 -8.88 -12.38
N ILE A 59 13.06 -8.44 -11.35
CA ILE A 59 13.38 -7.22 -10.59
C ILE A 59 14.79 -7.32 -9.97
N LEU A 60 15.16 -8.47 -9.41
CA LEU A 60 16.50 -8.67 -8.84
C LEU A 60 17.59 -8.50 -9.91
N ARG A 61 17.44 -9.16 -11.06
CA ARG A 61 18.46 -9.12 -12.14
C ARG A 61 18.59 -7.72 -12.74
N ASP A 62 17.47 -7.06 -13.01
CA ASP A 62 17.44 -5.72 -13.62
C ASP A 62 18.08 -4.66 -12.72
N ASN A 63 18.10 -4.90 -11.41
CA ASN A 63 18.62 -3.97 -10.42
C ASN A 63 19.93 -4.46 -9.78
N ALA A 64 20.67 -5.35 -10.45
CA ALA A 64 21.95 -5.89 -9.98
C ALA A 64 21.88 -6.40 -8.53
N PHE A 65 20.77 -7.05 -8.18
CA PHE A 65 20.48 -7.62 -6.86
C PHE A 65 20.46 -6.60 -5.71
N SER A 66 20.31 -5.30 -6.01
CA SER A 66 20.05 -4.24 -5.05
C SER A 66 18.61 -3.75 -5.18
N VAL A 67 17.78 -4.06 -4.19
CA VAL A 67 16.33 -3.79 -4.25
C VAL A 67 15.81 -3.16 -2.97
N ARG A 68 14.72 -2.40 -3.12
CA ARG A 68 13.91 -1.89 -2.02
C ARG A 68 12.66 -2.74 -1.89
N CYS A 69 12.40 -3.18 -0.67
CA CYS A 69 11.26 -4.01 -0.28
C CYS A 69 10.32 -3.19 0.60
N THR A 70 9.05 -3.11 0.22
CA THR A 70 8.01 -2.51 1.08
C THR A 70 7.25 -3.62 1.78
N LEU A 71 7.10 -3.50 3.09
CA LEU A 71 6.47 -4.48 3.96
C LEU A 71 5.20 -3.91 4.59
N PHE A 72 4.26 -4.77 4.92
CA PHE A 72 3.15 -4.50 5.84
C PHE A 72 3.24 -5.50 6.99
N SER A 73 3.05 -5.05 8.23
CA SER A 73 2.99 -5.94 9.40
C SER A 73 1.80 -5.58 10.29
N ASP A 74 1.07 -6.60 10.75
CA ASP A 74 0.01 -6.46 11.75
C ASP A 74 0.47 -6.83 13.18
N GLY A 75 1.77 -7.05 13.35
CA GLY A 75 2.40 -7.50 14.60
C GLY A 75 2.37 -9.01 14.83
N ARG A 76 1.70 -9.80 13.98
CA ARG A 76 1.70 -11.27 14.00
C ARG A 76 2.32 -11.86 12.74
N CYS A 77 1.99 -11.26 11.60
CA CYS A 77 2.47 -11.66 10.29
C CYS A 77 3.01 -10.44 9.55
N THR A 78 3.96 -10.68 8.67
CA THR A 78 4.53 -9.67 7.77
C THR A 78 4.30 -10.10 6.33
N VAL A 79 3.95 -9.14 5.48
CA VAL A 79 3.74 -9.38 4.05
C VAL A 79 4.67 -8.45 3.26
N LEU A 80 5.41 -9.03 2.31
CA LEU A 80 6.14 -8.29 1.29
C LEU A 80 5.12 -7.80 0.25
N THR A 81 4.93 -6.48 0.20
CA THR A 81 3.88 -5.83 -0.61
C THR A 81 4.41 -5.24 -1.90
N ALA A 82 5.70 -4.87 -1.94
CA ALA A 82 6.34 -4.42 -3.16
C ALA A 82 7.84 -4.71 -3.15
N VAL A 83 8.40 -4.95 -4.33
CA VAL A 83 9.84 -4.97 -4.59
C VAL A 83 10.11 -4.06 -5.77
N GLY A 84 11.10 -3.17 -5.62
CA GLY A 84 11.50 -2.24 -6.67
C GLY A 84 13.00 -1.98 -6.66
N PRO A 85 13.47 -1.08 -7.53
CA PRO A 85 14.86 -0.65 -7.59
C PRO A 85 15.41 -0.22 -6.23
N GLY A 86 16.67 -0.54 -5.95
CA GLY A 86 17.34 -0.17 -4.70
C GLY A 86 17.55 1.34 -4.49
N SER A 87 17.35 2.17 -5.53
CA SER A 87 17.55 3.62 -5.42
C SER A 87 16.53 4.27 -4.47
N PRO A 88 16.98 5.17 -3.57
CA PRO A 88 16.08 5.92 -2.69
C PRO A 88 15.19 6.93 -3.43
N ASP A 89 15.50 7.23 -4.69
CA ASP A 89 14.76 8.20 -5.51
C ASP A 89 13.35 7.70 -5.87
N GLN A 90 13.09 6.40 -5.72
CA GLN A 90 11.75 5.85 -5.93
C GLN A 90 10.92 5.93 -4.65
N PRO A 91 9.81 6.70 -4.67
CA PRO A 91 8.95 6.83 -3.52
C PRO A 91 8.28 5.49 -3.22
N SER A 92 8.15 5.17 -1.94
CA SER A 92 7.27 4.09 -1.46
C SER A 92 6.18 4.75 -0.63
N LEU A 93 4.95 4.67 -1.12
CA LEU A 93 3.85 5.49 -0.63
C LEU A 93 2.74 4.62 -0.04
N GLY A 94 2.07 5.19 0.95
CA GLY A 94 0.85 4.67 1.52
C GLY A 94 -0.32 5.60 1.20
N LEU A 95 -1.52 5.03 1.16
CA LEU A 95 -2.77 5.77 1.03
C LEU A 95 -3.63 5.54 2.27
N ALA A 96 -3.98 6.63 2.97
CA ALA A 96 -4.97 6.59 4.04
C ALA A 96 -6.29 7.20 3.55
N ILE A 97 -7.39 6.50 3.76
CA ILE A 97 -8.74 6.94 3.39
C ILE A 97 -9.63 6.94 4.63
N ASP A 98 -10.25 8.08 4.91
CA ASP A 98 -11.30 8.23 5.92
C ASP A 98 -12.63 8.47 5.19
N LEU A 99 -13.52 7.48 5.23
CA LEU A 99 -14.79 7.45 4.53
C LEU A 99 -15.94 7.74 5.50
N GLY A 100 -16.40 8.98 5.51
CA GLY A 100 -17.64 9.37 6.18
C GLY A 100 -18.88 9.23 5.28
N THR A 101 -20.05 9.35 5.89
CA THR A 101 -21.34 9.30 5.19
C THR A 101 -21.55 10.47 4.23
N THR A 102 -21.02 11.65 4.57
CA THR A 102 -21.17 12.89 3.79
C THR A 102 -19.94 13.23 2.96
N ARG A 103 -18.74 12.89 3.44
CA ARG A 103 -17.46 13.25 2.83
C ARG A 103 -16.46 12.13 3.03
N TYR A 104 -15.45 12.07 2.19
CA TYR A 104 -14.26 11.27 2.45
C TYR A 104 -12.99 12.08 2.24
N VAL A 105 -11.94 11.66 2.91
CA VAL A 105 -10.61 12.26 2.85
C VAL A 105 -9.63 11.19 2.42
N LEU A 106 -8.73 11.54 1.52
CA LEU A 106 -7.58 10.72 1.14
C LEU A 106 -6.27 11.44 1.42
N GLN A 107 -5.27 10.70 1.87
CA GLN A 107 -3.95 11.19 2.23
C GLN A 107 -2.88 10.26 1.66
N ILE A 108 -1.93 10.83 0.91
CA ILE A 108 -0.73 10.12 0.45
C ILE A 108 0.37 10.39 1.47
N VAL A 109 0.96 9.32 1.98
CA VAL A 109 2.02 9.35 3.00
C VAL A 109 3.26 8.68 2.42
N ASP A 110 4.43 9.28 2.65
CA ASP A 110 5.71 8.64 2.35
C ASP A 110 6.01 7.60 3.44
N LEU A 111 6.16 6.32 3.05
CA LEU A 111 6.33 5.21 4.00
C LEU A 111 7.72 5.15 4.65
N VAL A 112 8.70 5.89 4.12
CA VAL A 112 10.06 5.96 4.67
C VAL A 112 10.13 7.00 5.78
N SER A 113 9.63 8.20 5.50
CA SER A 113 9.68 9.37 6.39
C SER A 113 8.46 9.52 7.28
N GLY A 114 7.34 8.88 6.94
CA GLY A 114 6.05 9.05 7.59
C GLY A 114 5.37 10.40 7.29
N LEU A 115 5.92 11.20 6.38
CA LEU A 115 5.43 12.54 6.08
C LEU A 115 4.25 12.52 5.10
N LEU A 116 3.30 13.42 5.33
CA LEU A 116 2.16 13.64 4.42
C LEU A 116 2.64 14.35 3.16
N LEU A 117 2.50 13.70 1.99
CA LEU A 117 2.80 14.30 0.69
C LEU A 117 1.62 15.12 0.16
N GLY A 118 0.40 14.65 0.39
CA GLY A 118 -0.79 15.28 -0.14
C GLY A 118 -2.07 14.82 0.52
N LYS A 119 -3.10 15.67 0.45
CA LYS A 119 -4.44 15.40 0.95
C LYS A 119 -5.48 15.85 -0.08
N ARG A 120 -6.58 15.13 -0.19
CA ARG A 120 -7.79 15.56 -0.90
C ARG A 120 -9.00 15.24 -0.05
N ASP A 121 -10.00 16.11 -0.12
CA ASP A 121 -11.30 15.93 0.51
C ASP A 121 -12.37 16.05 -0.58
N ARG A 122 -13.32 15.11 -0.62
CA ARG A 122 -14.42 15.10 -1.57
C ARG A 122 -15.75 14.76 -0.88
N PRO A 123 -16.89 15.28 -1.37
CA PRO A 123 -18.19 14.78 -0.97
C PRO A 123 -18.29 13.28 -1.25
N ASN A 124 -18.96 12.53 -0.36
CA ASN A 124 -19.22 11.12 -0.59
C ASN A 124 -20.22 11.00 -1.76
N PRO A 125 -19.82 10.43 -2.90
CA PRO A 125 -20.64 10.43 -4.12
C PRO A 125 -21.89 9.55 -3.98
N GLN A 126 -21.95 8.69 -2.95
CA GLN A 126 -23.12 7.87 -2.62
C GLN A 126 -24.30 8.70 -2.09
N SER A 127 -24.09 9.97 -1.76
CA SER A 127 -25.17 10.87 -1.35
C SER A 127 -26.26 11.04 -2.42
N ARG A 128 -25.94 10.75 -3.68
CA ARG A 128 -26.92 10.75 -4.78
C ARG A 128 -28.00 9.67 -4.65
N PHE A 129 -27.72 8.60 -3.91
CA PHE A 129 -28.65 7.48 -3.71
C PHE A 129 -29.42 7.58 -2.38
N GLY A 130 -29.09 8.57 -1.54
CA GLY A 130 -29.76 8.76 -0.27
C GLY A 130 -29.01 9.74 0.65
N PRO A 131 -29.74 10.59 1.39
CA PRO A 131 -29.15 11.59 2.28
C PRO A 131 -28.50 10.96 3.52
N ASP A 132 -28.95 9.77 3.93
CA ASP A 132 -28.52 9.05 5.12
C ASP A 132 -28.21 7.57 4.85
N ILE A 133 -27.63 6.88 5.85
CA ILE A 133 -27.21 5.48 5.76
C ILE A 133 -28.41 4.55 5.51
N LEU A 134 -29.53 4.75 6.22
CA LEU A 134 -30.67 3.84 6.13
C LEU A 134 -31.28 3.87 4.73
N THR A 135 -31.41 5.05 4.14
CA THR A 135 -31.85 5.20 2.75
C THR A 135 -30.92 4.45 1.78
N ARG A 136 -29.60 4.52 1.99
CA ARG A 136 -28.62 3.79 1.15
C ARG A 136 -28.66 2.27 1.37
N ILE A 137 -28.96 1.79 2.58
CA ILE A 137 -29.19 0.36 2.85
C ILE A 137 -30.42 -0.13 2.07
N HIS A 138 -31.51 0.64 2.04
CA HIS A 138 -32.69 0.31 1.24
C HIS A 138 -32.41 0.33 -0.28
N HIS A 139 -31.59 1.28 -0.75
CA HIS A 139 -31.11 1.30 -2.14
C HIS A 139 -30.28 0.06 -2.46
N ALA A 140 -29.35 -0.32 -1.58
CA ALA A 140 -28.49 -1.49 -1.76
C ALA A 140 -29.27 -2.80 -1.85
N ALA A 141 -30.45 -2.87 -1.24
CA ALA A 141 -31.35 -4.02 -1.28
C ALA A 141 -32.16 -4.13 -2.60
N GLN A 142 -32.15 -3.10 -3.45
CA GLN A 142 -32.74 -3.16 -4.79
C GLN A 142 -31.82 -3.93 -5.75
N GLU A 143 -32.37 -4.33 -6.90
CA GLU A 143 -31.59 -4.93 -7.98
C GLU A 143 -30.43 -4.00 -8.38
N ASN A 144 -29.19 -4.52 -8.39
CA ASN A 144 -27.94 -3.80 -8.67
C ASN A 144 -27.54 -2.67 -7.71
N GLY A 145 -28.37 -2.28 -6.74
CA GLY A 145 -28.12 -1.09 -5.90
C GLY A 145 -26.82 -1.15 -5.09
N LEU A 146 -26.43 -2.33 -4.60
CA LEU A 146 -25.14 -2.52 -3.93
C LEU A 146 -23.96 -2.23 -4.86
N TRP A 147 -24.01 -2.76 -6.09
CA TRP A 147 -22.97 -2.53 -7.08
C TRP A 147 -22.88 -1.05 -7.47
N GLU A 148 -24.02 -0.38 -7.65
CA GLU A 148 -24.04 1.06 -7.98
C GLU A 148 -23.38 1.90 -6.88
N LEU A 149 -23.70 1.64 -5.62
CA LEU A 149 -23.12 2.33 -4.46
C LEU A 149 -21.61 2.11 -4.37
N GLN A 150 -21.15 0.87 -4.57
CA GLN A 150 -19.73 0.52 -4.52
C GLN A 150 -18.97 1.12 -5.71
N ASN A 151 -19.45 0.89 -6.93
CA ASN A 151 -18.80 1.34 -8.16
C ASN A 151 -18.69 2.86 -8.20
N THR A 152 -19.74 3.58 -7.81
CA THR A 152 -19.73 5.05 -7.74
C THR A 152 -18.66 5.56 -6.78
N LEU A 153 -18.49 4.92 -5.62
CA LEU A 153 -17.47 5.31 -4.64
C LEU A 153 -16.05 4.99 -5.14
N ILE A 154 -15.83 3.79 -5.67
CA ILE A 154 -14.52 3.35 -6.19
C ILE A 154 -14.06 4.26 -7.32
N GLN A 155 -14.94 4.59 -8.27
CA GLN A 155 -14.61 5.49 -9.38
C GLN A 155 -14.20 6.88 -8.88
N ASP A 156 -14.92 7.44 -7.91
CA ASP A 156 -14.63 8.76 -7.36
C ASP A 156 -13.31 8.78 -6.59
N ILE A 157 -13.04 7.75 -5.76
CA ILE A 157 -11.78 7.59 -5.02
C ILE A 157 -10.60 7.45 -5.98
N ASN A 158 -10.72 6.60 -7.01
CA ASN A 158 -9.65 6.40 -7.99
C ASN A 158 -9.34 7.69 -8.74
N GLN A 159 -10.38 8.43 -9.19
CA GLN A 159 -10.17 9.72 -9.83
C GLN A 159 -9.46 10.71 -8.89
N ALA A 160 -9.89 10.78 -7.64
CA ALA A 160 -9.32 11.70 -6.66
C ALA A 160 -7.86 11.35 -6.30
N LEU A 161 -7.53 10.05 -6.28
CA LEU A 161 -6.16 9.56 -6.12
C LEU A 161 -5.30 9.93 -7.32
N GLU A 162 -5.77 9.69 -8.55
CA GLU A 162 -5.07 10.04 -9.79
C GLU A 162 -4.78 11.54 -9.87
N ASP A 163 -5.78 12.38 -9.54
CA ASP A 163 -5.65 13.83 -9.53
C ASP A 163 -4.58 14.27 -8.51
N LEU A 164 -4.64 13.72 -7.28
CA LEU A 164 -3.67 14.05 -6.24
C LEU A 164 -2.26 13.56 -6.60
N CYS A 165 -2.12 12.35 -7.14
CA CYS A 165 -0.84 11.81 -7.61
C CYS A 165 -0.23 12.70 -8.69
N ARG A 166 -1.04 13.13 -9.67
CA ARG A 166 -0.61 14.04 -10.75
C ARG A 166 -0.14 15.38 -10.21
N GLU A 167 -0.88 15.98 -9.27
CA GLU A 167 -0.49 17.25 -8.63
C GLU A 167 0.81 17.13 -7.83
N LYS A 168 1.09 15.96 -7.25
CA LYS A 168 2.31 15.70 -6.48
C LYS A 168 3.46 15.16 -7.31
N GLY A 169 3.27 14.95 -8.61
CA GLY A 169 4.29 14.40 -9.49
C GLY A 169 4.70 12.98 -9.13
N VAL A 170 3.80 12.19 -8.54
CA VAL A 170 4.03 10.79 -8.17
C VAL A 170 3.14 9.85 -8.96
N SER A 171 3.56 8.59 -9.11
CA SER A 171 2.77 7.55 -9.76
C SER A 171 1.83 6.87 -8.77
N THR A 172 0.62 6.49 -9.21
CA THR A 172 -0.26 5.62 -8.42
C THR A 172 0.34 4.24 -8.18
N GLN A 173 1.27 3.80 -9.04
CA GLN A 173 2.02 2.55 -8.88
C GLN A 173 3.00 2.58 -7.70
N ALA A 174 3.32 3.76 -7.17
CA ALA A 174 4.15 3.90 -5.97
C ALA A 174 3.36 3.73 -4.66
N ILE A 175 2.02 3.59 -4.74
CA ILE A 175 1.16 3.33 -3.59
C ILE A 175 1.16 1.83 -3.34
N HIS A 176 1.85 1.38 -2.30
CA HIS A 176 2.03 -0.05 -1.99
C HIS A 176 1.11 -0.54 -0.88
N ASN A 177 0.67 0.36 0.00
CA ASN A 177 -0.18 0.03 1.13
C ASN A 177 -1.37 0.98 1.22
N ILE A 178 -2.53 0.46 1.62
CA ILE A 178 -3.75 1.25 1.81
C ILE A 178 -4.34 0.94 3.18
N ALA A 179 -4.73 1.99 3.91
CA ALA A 179 -5.55 1.90 5.10
C ALA A 179 -6.88 2.64 4.85
N LEU A 180 -8.00 1.98 5.11
CA LEU A 180 -9.32 2.58 4.98
C LEU A 180 -10.08 2.45 6.30
N ALA A 181 -10.60 3.57 6.79
CA ALA A 181 -11.52 3.63 7.92
C ALA A 181 -12.84 4.27 7.45
N GLY A 182 -13.95 3.88 8.04
CA GLY A 182 -15.25 4.45 7.72
C GLY A 182 -16.36 3.97 8.64
N ILE A 183 -17.54 4.56 8.47
CA ILE A 183 -18.76 4.28 9.26
C ILE A 183 -19.91 3.79 8.39
#